data_AF-A0A2D6BT69-F1
#
_entry.id   AF-A0A2D6BT69-F1
#
_cell.length_a   1.000
_cell.length_b   1.000
_cell.length_c   1.000
_cell.angle_alpha   90.00
_cell.angle_beta   90.00
_cell.angle_gamma   90.00
#
_symmetry.space_group_name_H-M   'P 1'
#
loop_
_entity.id
_entity.type
_entity.pdbx_description
1 polymer ?
#
loop_
_entity_poly.entity_id
_entity_poly.type
_entity_poly.pdbx_seq_one_letter_code
_entity_poly.pdbx_strand_id
1 'polypeptide(L)'
;MTTRGRGPMLRLPTNQSRQLAFSLIEVMVSMVILVLITLYMTDLLLRQSRTYTVVDQVAEIQQNVRAISDLLEREMRTTGFMTEEAGVVCAVDLLNAPDILVVTDPAVFDPTDQNASDMAVDISELEYAGVATDTFNVATLVDTTAFYDIDSNGTPDSDFFDVQPAAAAPWPQGQSGGVIIYDRNDPTAGTACGRVVRGSLTAAQIQVDYTFGLPGATYAPVALPTVGADLWMVPAVVYQVDQGGPLAVPPATSQLLRNGLVIAEDVEDMQLALWFDADTDGTQDNGEYWGSAPADPLTGGAYVSTARDHREVREIRVNLMLRTRQQDPNVTATTATPQGQFQNLENRNTAAPARDAFVRRIQTLTIRPRNVGHRTNSL
;
A
#
# COMPACT_ATOMS: atom_id res chain seq x y z
N MET A 1 104.42 23.38 34.33
CA MET A 1 102.95 23.17 34.43
C MET A 1 102.36 23.45 33.05
N THR A 2 102.13 22.34 32.36
CA THR A 2 101.36 22.08 31.12
C THR A 2 100.68 23.23 30.37
N THR A 3 101.13 23.37 29.12
CA THR A 3 100.51 24.06 27.99
C THR A 3 99.20 23.36 27.56
N ARG A 4 98.13 24.12 27.27
CA ARG A 4 96.91 23.63 26.61
C ARG A 4 96.58 24.50 25.40
N GLY A 5 96.61 23.87 24.23
CA GLY A 5 96.37 24.47 22.93
C GLY A 5 94.91 24.86 22.70
N ARG A 6 94.73 26.00 22.03
CA ARG A 6 93.47 26.43 21.41
C ARG A 6 93.45 25.88 19.98
N GLY A 7 92.60 24.88 19.73
CA GLY A 7 92.27 24.41 18.39
C GLY A 7 91.37 25.40 17.64
N PRO A 8 91.40 25.41 16.30
CA PRO A 8 90.62 26.34 15.49
C PRO A 8 89.14 25.96 15.45
N MET A 9 88.26 26.96 15.58
CA MET A 9 86.82 26.82 15.40
C MET A 9 86.49 26.43 13.96
N LEU A 10 85.91 25.24 13.77
CA LEU A 10 85.31 24.81 12.51
C LEU A 10 84.01 25.60 12.28
N ARG A 11 84.06 26.60 11.40
CA ARG A 11 82.86 27.32 10.91
C ARG A 11 82.12 26.39 9.93
N LEU A 12 80.96 25.88 10.35
CA LEU A 12 80.01 25.23 9.45
C LEU A 12 79.52 26.25 8.41
N PRO A 13 79.50 25.91 7.11
CA PRO A 13 78.95 26.79 6.09
C PRO A 13 77.44 26.95 6.33
N THR A 14 77.02 28.19 6.60
CA THR A 14 75.61 28.58 6.56
C THR A 14 75.12 28.40 5.12
N ASN A 15 74.34 27.34 4.89
CA ASN A 15 73.67 27.09 3.63
C ASN A 15 72.63 28.20 3.42
N GLN A 16 73.06 29.28 2.76
CA GLN A 16 72.16 30.33 2.28
C GLN A 16 71.26 29.70 1.23
N SER A 17 70.09 29.25 1.66
CA SER A 17 69.00 28.93 0.74
C SER A 17 68.71 30.20 -0.06
N ARG A 18 69.08 30.18 -1.35
CA ARG A 18 68.63 31.19 -2.30
C ARG A 18 67.11 31.17 -2.29
N GLN A 19 66.49 32.13 -1.62
CA GLN A 19 65.07 32.37 -1.72
C GLN A 19 64.83 32.91 -3.15
N LEU A 20 64.49 31.99 -4.05
CA LEU A 20 63.99 32.33 -5.37
C LEU A 20 62.63 33.00 -5.15
N ALA A 21 62.57 34.31 -5.35
CA ALA A 21 61.32 35.05 -5.34
C ALA A 21 60.51 34.65 -6.58
N PHE A 22 59.24 34.29 -6.38
CA PHE A 22 58.31 33.94 -7.46
C PHE A 22 58.05 35.15 -8.37
N SER A 23 57.97 34.91 -9.67
CA SER A 23 57.63 35.97 -10.62
C SER A 23 56.12 36.27 -10.62
N LEU A 24 55.74 37.51 -10.94
CA LEU A 24 54.32 37.92 -10.97
C LEU A 24 53.49 37.08 -11.95
N ILE A 25 54.08 36.68 -13.08
CA ILE A 25 53.41 35.81 -14.06
C ILE A 25 53.16 34.41 -13.51
N GLU A 26 54.07 33.88 -12.70
CA GLU A 26 53.93 32.56 -12.08
C GLU A 26 52.76 32.55 -11.08
N VAL A 27 52.64 33.60 -10.27
CA VAL A 27 51.51 33.77 -9.34
C VAL A 27 50.17 33.89 -10.09
N MET A 28 50.13 34.65 -11.18
CA MET A 28 48.91 34.77 -12.00
C MET A 28 48.50 33.44 -12.62
N VAL A 29 49.44 32.68 -13.18
CA VAL A 29 49.17 31.36 -13.77
C VAL A 29 48.72 30.37 -12.70
N SER A 30 49.38 30.34 -11.54
CA SER A 30 48.97 29.47 -10.41
C SER A 30 47.55 29.78 -9.94
N MET A 31 47.18 31.07 -9.85
CA MET A 31 45.84 31.48 -9.45
C MET A 31 44.78 31.03 -10.47
N VAL A 32 45.05 31.20 -11.77
CA VAL A 32 44.13 30.75 -12.83
C VAL A 32 43.93 29.23 -12.80
N ILE A 33 45.01 28.46 -12.65
CA ILE A 33 44.94 27.00 -12.55
C ILE A 33 44.15 26.57 -11.32
N LEU A 34 44.39 27.22 -10.17
CA LEU A 34 43.65 26.94 -8.93
C LEU A 34 42.15 27.16 -9.12
N VAL A 35 41.75 28.29 -9.73
CA VAL A 35 40.35 28.59 -10.00
C VAL A 35 39.71 27.51 -10.89
N LEU A 36 40.38 27.11 -11.97
CA LEU A 36 39.87 26.05 -12.85
C LEU A 36 39.69 24.72 -12.10
N ILE A 37 40.67 24.32 -11.29
CA ILE A 37 40.58 23.10 -10.48
C ILE A 37 39.42 23.19 -9.48
N THR A 38 39.26 24.32 -8.81
CA THR A 38 38.14 24.50 -7.86
C THR A 38 36.78 24.42 -8.54
N LEU A 39 36.62 24.95 -9.76
CA LEU A 39 35.37 24.84 -10.52
C LEU A 39 35.05 23.37 -10.85
N TYR A 40 36.03 22.62 -11.36
CA TYR A 40 35.85 21.19 -11.65
C TYR A 40 35.58 20.36 -10.40
N MET A 41 36.29 20.62 -9.30
CA MET A 41 36.07 19.94 -8.02
C MET A 41 34.70 20.24 -7.43
N THR A 42 34.22 21.48 -7.58
CA THR A 42 32.88 21.87 -7.12
C THR A 42 31.80 21.14 -7.92
N ASP A 43 31.91 21.05 -9.25
CA ASP A 43 30.96 20.28 -10.08
C ASP A 43 30.95 18.79 -9.70
N LEU A 44 32.14 18.20 -9.52
CA LEU A 44 32.25 16.81 -9.09
C LEU A 44 31.58 16.57 -7.72
N LEU A 45 31.83 17.45 -6.75
CA LEU A 45 31.25 17.34 -5.41
C LEU A 45 29.72 17.48 -5.44
N LEU A 46 29.19 18.39 -6.26
CA LEU A 46 27.74 18.55 -6.43
C LEU A 46 27.11 17.30 -7.04
N ARG A 47 27.73 16.70 -8.06
CA ARG A 47 27.24 15.44 -8.66
C ARG A 47 27.29 14.29 -7.66
N GLN A 48 28.38 14.15 -6.92
CA GLN A 48 28.51 13.13 -5.89
C GLN A 48 27.44 13.27 -4.80
N SER A 49 27.24 14.47 -4.26
CA SER A 49 26.21 14.73 -3.24
C SER A 49 24.80 14.36 -3.70
N ARG A 50 24.46 14.67 -4.96
CA ARG A 50 23.17 14.27 -5.55
C ARG A 50 23.03 12.76 -5.68
N THR A 51 24.06 12.08 -6.20
CA THR A 51 24.05 10.61 -6.31
C THR A 51 23.90 9.95 -4.95
N TYR A 52 24.58 10.45 -3.91
CA TYR A 52 24.40 9.94 -2.55
C TYR A 52 22.96 10.08 -2.05
N THR A 53 22.32 11.21 -2.32
CA THR A 53 20.92 11.45 -1.92
C THR A 53 19.96 10.49 -2.64
N VAL A 54 20.14 10.27 -3.94
CA VAL A 54 19.29 9.34 -4.71
C VAL A 54 19.49 7.90 -4.24
N VAL A 55 20.73 7.49 -3.97
CA VAL A 55 21.04 6.15 -3.47
C VAL A 55 20.40 5.92 -2.10
N ASP A 56 20.45 6.92 -1.22
CA ASP A 56 19.83 6.87 0.11
C ASP A 56 18.30 6.73 0.01
N GLN A 57 17.65 7.55 -0.83
CA GLN A 57 16.21 7.47 -1.08
C GLN A 57 15.79 6.10 -1.66
N VAL A 58 16.57 5.57 -2.61
CA VAL A 58 16.30 4.24 -3.18
C VAL A 58 16.48 3.13 -2.13
N ALA A 59 17.46 3.26 -1.24
CA ALA A 59 17.66 2.31 -0.15
C ALA A 59 16.50 2.35 0.84
N GLU A 60 16.00 3.54 1.18
CA GLU A 60 14.82 3.72 2.04
C GLU A 60 13.57 3.08 1.43
N ILE A 61 13.26 3.37 0.15
CA ILE A 61 12.13 2.73 -0.57
C ILE A 61 12.26 1.21 -0.51
N GLN A 62 13.46 0.66 -0.75
CA GLN A 62 13.66 -0.80 -0.71
C GLN A 62 13.40 -1.40 0.68
N GLN A 63 13.74 -0.69 1.76
CA GLN A 63 13.47 -1.15 3.11
C GLN A 63 11.96 -1.11 3.40
N ASN A 64 11.30 -0.01 3.03
CA ASN A 64 9.84 0.13 3.20
C ASN A 64 9.09 -0.94 2.41
N VAL A 65 9.45 -1.17 1.15
CA VAL A 65 8.84 -2.21 0.30
C VAL A 65 8.95 -3.59 0.94
N ARG A 66 10.11 -3.95 1.50
CA ARG A 66 10.28 -5.26 2.14
C ARG A 66 9.34 -5.43 3.34
N ALA A 67 9.21 -4.40 4.17
CA ALA A 67 8.33 -4.43 5.34
C ALA A 67 6.86 -4.57 4.92
N ILE A 68 6.42 -3.79 3.92
CA ILE A 68 5.04 -3.83 3.40
C ILE A 68 4.75 -5.19 2.75
N SER A 69 5.69 -5.69 1.95
CA SER A 69 5.51 -6.96 1.22
C SER A 69 5.35 -8.13 2.18
N ASP A 70 6.16 -8.18 3.25
CA ASP A 70 6.04 -9.21 4.29
C ASP A 70 4.70 -9.12 5.03
N LEU A 71 4.24 -7.91 5.34
CA LEU A 71 2.94 -7.69 5.97
C LEU A 71 1.78 -8.14 5.08
N LEU A 72 1.74 -7.67 3.83
CA LEU A 72 0.71 -8.01 2.85
C LEU A 72 0.70 -9.51 2.56
N GLU A 73 1.87 -10.12 2.33
CA GLU A 73 1.97 -11.56 2.08
C GLU A 73 1.47 -12.37 3.28
N ARG A 74 1.81 -11.97 4.50
CA ARG A 74 1.34 -12.64 5.70
C ARG A 74 -0.18 -12.58 5.80
N GLU A 75 -0.77 -11.39 5.70
CA GLU A 75 -2.22 -11.20 5.86
C GLU A 75 -3.03 -11.86 4.72
N MET A 76 -2.59 -11.72 3.47
CA MET A 76 -3.24 -12.37 2.34
C MET A 76 -3.08 -13.89 2.33
N ARG A 77 -2.04 -14.45 2.96
CA ARG A 77 -1.95 -15.91 3.13
C ARG A 77 -2.89 -16.43 4.21
N THR A 78 -3.18 -15.61 5.22
CA THR A 78 -4.08 -15.96 6.33
C THR A 78 -5.53 -15.61 6.07
N THR A 79 -5.83 -14.85 5.01
CA THR A 79 -7.20 -14.57 4.60
C THR A 79 -7.99 -15.87 4.37
N GLY A 80 -9.29 -15.86 4.68
CA GLY A 80 -10.16 -17.03 4.68
C GLY A 80 -10.01 -17.93 5.91
N PHE A 81 -9.20 -17.55 6.90
CA PHE A 81 -9.04 -18.36 8.10
C PHE A 81 -10.31 -18.34 8.93
N MET A 82 -10.93 -19.52 9.07
CA MET A 82 -12.18 -19.75 9.80
C MET A 82 -13.41 -18.95 9.31
N THR A 83 -13.33 -18.35 8.12
CA THR A 83 -14.46 -17.73 7.44
C THR A 83 -14.88 -18.61 6.27
N GLU A 84 -16.09 -18.37 5.74
CA GLU A 84 -16.50 -19.02 4.51
C GLU A 84 -15.67 -18.54 3.32
N GLU A 85 -15.41 -19.42 2.35
CA GLU A 85 -14.57 -19.13 1.19
C GLU A 85 -15.17 -18.01 0.29
N ALA A 86 -16.49 -17.84 0.31
CA ALA A 86 -17.17 -16.79 -0.44
C ALA A 86 -16.87 -15.37 0.09
N GLY A 87 -16.51 -15.22 1.37
CA GLY A 87 -16.26 -13.94 2.03
C GLY A 87 -14.79 -13.53 2.14
N VAL A 88 -13.88 -14.18 1.41
CA VAL A 88 -12.43 -14.09 1.69
C VAL A 88 -11.79 -12.78 1.26
N VAL A 89 -12.19 -12.26 0.11
CA VAL A 89 -11.59 -11.07 -0.49
C VAL A 89 -12.66 -10.28 -1.22
N CYS A 90 -12.53 -8.98 -1.19
CA CYS A 90 -13.24 -8.06 -2.05
C CYS A 90 -12.25 -6.97 -2.47
N ALA A 91 -12.48 -6.38 -3.63
CA ALA A 91 -11.69 -5.24 -4.09
C ALA A 91 -12.57 -4.23 -4.81
N VAL A 92 -12.10 -2.99 -4.81
CA VAL A 92 -12.66 -1.92 -5.63
C VAL A 92 -11.60 -1.58 -6.66
N ASP A 93 -11.88 -1.96 -7.90
CA ASP A 93 -11.03 -1.67 -9.04
C ASP A 93 -11.36 -0.29 -9.60
N LEU A 94 -10.34 0.55 -9.70
CA LEU A 94 -10.43 1.91 -10.15
C LEU A 94 -9.55 2.12 -11.38
N LEU A 95 -10.15 2.02 -12.57
CA LEU A 95 -9.48 2.22 -13.87
C LEU A 95 -8.54 3.45 -13.99
N ASN A 96 -8.79 4.52 -13.21
CA ASN A 96 -8.01 5.75 -13.24
C ASN A 96 -7.43 6.17 -11.87
N ALA A 97 -7.56 5.35 -10.83
CA ALA A 97 -7.11 5.65 -9.47
C ALA A 97 -6.44 4.41 -8.83
N PRO A 98 -5.81 4.54 -7.66
CA PRO A 98 -5.39 3.37 -6.90
C PRO A 98 -6.58 2.52 -6.49
N ASP A 99 -6.43 1.22 -6.60
CA ASP A 99 -7.41 0.25 -6.17
C ASP A 99 -7.48 0.14 -4.64
N ILE A 100 -8.57 -0.44 -4.17
CA ILE A 100 -8.79 -0.76 -2.76
C ILE A 100 -8.86 -2.27 -2.63
N LEU A 101 -8.09 -2.82 -1.70
CA LEU A 101 -8.14 -4.24 -1.37
C LEU A 101 -8.77 -4.40 0.01
N VAL A 102 -9.72 -5.32 0.13
CA VAL A 102 -10.35 -5.69 1.39
C VAL A 102 -10.19 -7.20 1.57
N VAL A 103 -9.52 -7.62 2.63
CA VAL A 103 -9.25 -9.03 2.95
C VAL A 103 -9.70 -9.35 4.36
N THR A 104 -10.22 -10.55 4.60
CA THR A 104 -10.64 -10.95 5.95
C THR A 104 -9.54 -10.77 6.99
N ASP A 105 -9.90 -10.31 8.18
CA ASP A 105 -8.97 -10.13 9.30
C ASP A 105 -9.04 -11.34 10.24
N PRO A 106 -8.05 -12.24 10.24
CA PRO A 106 -8.07 -13.39 11.14
C PRO A 106 -7.71 -13.03 12.58
N ALA A 107 -7.18 -11.82 12.84
CA ALA A 107 -6.71 -11.43 14.16
C ALA A 107 -7.84 -11.17 15.15
N VAL A 108 -9.06 -10.98 14.65
CA VAL A 108 -10.26 -10.68 15.45
C VAL A 108 -10.87 -11.92 16.06
N PHE A 109 -10.49 -13.11 15.60
CA PHE A 109 -11.10 -14.36 15.99
C PHE A 109 -10.40 -15.00 17.19
N ASP A 110 -11.18 -15.42 18.20
CA ASP A 110 -10.64 -16.22 19.30
C ASP A 110 -10.28 -17.64 18.80
N PRO A 111 -8.99 -18.06 18.84
CA PRO A 111 -8.59 -19.41 18.46
C PRO A 111 -9.13 -20.50 19.41
N THR A 112 -9.81 -20.16 20.51
CA THR A 112 -10.48 -21.13 21.37
C THR A 112 -11.89 -21.48 20.90
N ASP A 113 -12.51 -20.64 20.05
CA ASP A 113 -13.83 -20.88 19.46
C ASP A 113 -13.73 -21.67 18.13
N GLN A 114 -12.96 -22.77 18.13
CA GLN A 114 -12.74 -23.62 16.94
C GLN A 114 -13.97 -24.41 16.50
N ASN A 115 -15.08 -24.34 17.24
CA ASN A 115 -16.27 -25.12 16.95
C ASN A 115 -17.24 -24.40 16.00
N ALA A 116 -17.07 -23.10 15.76
CA ALA A 116 -17.78 -22.37 14.72
C ALA A 116 -17.03 -22.56 13.39
N SER A 117 -17.59 -23.33 12.45
CA SER A 117 -16.95 -23.60 11.16
C SER A 117 -16.90 -22.40 10.22
N ASP A 118 -17.73 -21.38 10.48
CA ASP A 118 -17.93 -20.22 9.62
C ASP A 118 -18.18 -18.97 10.48
N MET A 119 -17.09 -18.40 10.99
CA MET A 119 -17.12 -17.17 11.77
C MET A 119 -17.42 -15.98 10.86
N ALA A 120 -18.70 -15.63 10.84
CA ALA A 120 -19.28 -14.51 10.14
C ALA A 120 -20.58 -14.16 10.87
N VAL A 121 -21.13 -12.98 10.59
CA VAL A 121 -22.35 -12.50 11.25
C VAL A 121 -23.50 -12.45 10.25
N ASP A 122 -24.62 -13.05 10.64
CA ASP A 122 -25.86 -13.08 9.86
C ASP A 122 -26.57 -11.70 9.88
N ILE A 123 -27.02 -11.27 8.70
CA ILE A 123 -27.77 -10.04 8.47
C ILE A 123 -29.28 -10.36 8.49
N SER A 124 -29.91 -10.04 9.61
CA SER A 124 -31.28 -10.46 9.94
C SER A 124 -32.41 -9.73 9.18
N GLU A 125 -32.16 -8.57 8.54
CA GLU A 125 -33.19 -7.82 7.79
C GLU A 125 -32.65 -7.26 6.46
N LEU A 126 -33.37 -7.56 5.38
CA LEU A 126 -32.98 -7.43 3.97
C LEU A 126 -33.33 -6.06 3.35
N GLU A 127 -32.64 -5.00 3.73
CA GLU A 127 -32.57 -3.79 2.88
C GLU A 127 -31.11 -3.39 2.64
N TYR A 128 -30.43 -4.21 1.82
CA TYR A 128 -29.15 -3.84 1.23
C TYR A 128 -29.39 -2.85 0.09
N ALA A 129 -28.96 -1.60 0.26
CA ALA A 129 -29.12 -0.56 -0.75
C ALA A 129 -27.83 -0.37 -1.57
N GLY A 130 -26.65 -0.48 -0.94
CA GLY A 130 -25.37 -0.49 -1.62
C GLY A 130 -25.04 0.80 -2.38
N VAL A 131 -25.49 1.97 -1.91
CA VAL A 131 -25.26 3.26 -2.63
C VAL A 131 -24.45 4.27 -1.81
N ALA A 132 -24.40 4.14 -0.50
CA ALA A 132 -23.55 4.98 0.33
C ALA A 132 -23.29 4.30 1.66
N THR A 133 -24.26 4.41 2.56
CA THR A 133 -24.15 3.87 3.89
C THR A 133 -25.40 3.08 4.21
N ASP A 134 -25.23 1.80 4.51
CA ASP A 134 -26.33 0.92 4.90
C ASP A 134 -26.22 0.61 6.39
N THR A 135 -27.36 0.36 7.03
CA THR A 135 -27.42 -0.05 8.44
C THR A 135 -28.02 -1.45 8.49
N PHE A 136 -27.24 -2.41 8.97
CA PHE A 136 -27.64 -3.81 9.07
C PHE A 136 -28.01 -4.14 10.51
N ASN A 137 -29.13 -4.87 10.66
CA ASN A 137 -29.45 -5.56 11.90
C ASN A 137 -28.72 -6.90 11.91
N VAL A 138 -27.87 -7.13 12.89
CA VAL A 138 -27.04 -8.33 13.01
C VAL A 138 -27.54 -9.25 14.12
N ALA A 139 -27.59 -10.55 13.83
CA ALA A 139 -28.21 -11.53 14.72
C ALA A 139 -27.40 -11.79 16.01
N THR A 140 -26.06 -11.75 15.94
CA THR A 140 -25.11 -12.01 17.04
C THR A 140 -23.74 -11.38 16.77
N LEU A 141 -22.84 -11.45 17.77
CA LEU A 141 -21.39 -11.33 17.58
C LEU A 141 -20.87 -12.46 16.65
N VAL A 142 -19.69 -12.28 16.07
CA VAL A 142 -19.01 -13.27 15.22
C VAL A 142 -18.59 -14.48 16.05
N ASP A 143 -18.20 -14.26 17.30
CA ASP A 143 -17.91 -15.31 18.28
C ASP A 143 -18.61 -15.04 19.64
N THR A 144 -18.31 -15.86 20.65
CA THR A 144 -18.90 -15.69 22.00
C THR A 144 -18.28 -14.56 22.83
N THR A 145 -17.22 -13.93 22.34
CA THR A 145 -16.38 -12.95 23.04
C THR A 145 -15.96 -11.80 22.12
N ALA A 146 -16.67 -10.69 22.20
CA ALA A 146 -16.29 -9.48 21.50
C ALA A 146 -14.79 -9.13 21.64
N PHE A 147 -14.15 -8.77 20.53
CA PHE A 147 -12.72 -8.40 20.53
C PHE A 147 -12.47 -6.88 20.66
N TYR A 148 -13.30 -6.06 20.02
CA TYR A 148 -13.20 -4.61 19.98
C TYR A 148 -14.23 -3.93 20.88
N ASP A 149 -13.82 -2.81 21.46
CA ASP A 149 -14.63 -1.91 22.28
C ASP A 149 -15.00 -0.69 21.43
N ILE A 150 -16.14 -0.77 20.74
CA ILE A 150 -16.59 0.23 19.75
C ILE A 150 -17.00 1.54 20.43
N ASP A 151 -17.66 1.45 21.59
CA ASP A 151 -18.14 2.62 22.30
C ASP A 151 -17.09 3.22 23.26
N SER A 152 -15.98 2.50 23.47
CA SER A 152 -14.85 2.83 24.35
C SER A 152 -15.25 2.96 25.82
N ASN A 153 -16.20 2.13 26.25
CA ASN A 153 -16.60 2.02 27.64
C ASN A 153 -15.63 1.15 28.47
N GLY A 154 -14.59 0.59 27.85
CA GLY A 154 -13.59 -0.29 28.46
C GLY A 154 -13.98 -1.77 28.44
N THR A 155 -15.07 -2.15 27.79
CA THR A 155 -15.52 -3.53 27.60
C THR A 155 -15.69 -3.82 26.11
N PRO A 156 -15.03 -4.86 25.58
CA PRO A 156 -15.28 -5.29 24.21
C PRO A 156 -16.74 -5.65 23.99
N ASP A 157 -17.33 -5.12 22.92
CA ASP A 157 -18.74 -5.26 22.56
C ASP A 157 -18.98 -5.58 21.07
N SER A 158 -17.94 -5.69 20.24
CA SER A 158 -18.02 -6.09 18.84
C SER A 158 -16.77 -6.77 18.29
N ASP A 159 -16.89 -7.57 17.24
CA ASP A 159 -15.75 -8.13 16.49
C ASP A 159 -15.36 -7.28 15.28
N PHE A 160 -16.11 -6.20 15.06
CA PHE A 160 -15.86 -5.22 14.01
C PHE A 160 -15.12 -4.03 14.59
N PHE A 161 -14.01 -3.66 13.96
CA PHE A 161 -13.24 -2.50 14.38
C PHE A 161 -13.92 -1.20 13.91
N ASP A 162 -14.37 -0.37 14.85
CA ASP A 162 -14.89 0.98 14.58
C ASP A 162 -13.98 2.08 15.14
N VAL A 163 -14.08 3.27 14.55
CA VAL A 163 -13.41 4.50 14.97
C VAL A 163 -14.26 5.25 15.96
N GLN A 164 -13.69 5.54 17.13
CA GLN A 164 -14.23 6.59 17.98
C GLN A 164 -14.16 7.97 17.27
N PRO A 165 -15.27 8.75 17.22
CA PRO A 165 -15.18 10.13 16.79
C PRO A 165 -14.29 10.92 17.76
N ALA A 166 -13.61 11.91 17.19
CA ALA A 166 -12.44 12.68 17.64
C ALA A 166 -12.39 13.22 19.09
N ALA A 167 -13.38 12.99 19.95
CA ALA A 167 -13.51 13.68 21.23
C ALA A 167 -12.77 13.04 22.43
N ALA A 168 -12.23 11.81 22.34
CA ALA A 168 -11.73 11.13 23.55
C ALA A 168 -10.41 10.33 23.49
N ALA A 169 -9.83 10.00 22.33
CA ALA A 169 -8.64 9.15 22.29
C ALA A 169 -7.35 9.87 21.83
N PRO A 170 -6.19 9.58 22.46
CA PRO A 170 -4.88 10.08 22.04
C PRO A 170 -4.25 9.32 20.86
N TRP A 171 -4.96 8.38 20.23
CA TRP A 171 -4.51 7.57 19.08
C TRP A 171 -5.05 8.12 17.75
N PRO A 172 -4.46 7.77 16.59
CA PRO A 172 -4.76 8.44 15.33
C PRO A 172 -6.23 8.28 14.93
N GLN A 173 -6.87 9.41 14.66
CA GLN A 173 -8.29 9.53 14.28
C GLN A 173 -8.54 8.92 12.89
N GLY A 174 -9.70 8.28 12.66
CA GLY A 174 -10.15 7.88 11.32
C GLY A 174 -9.85 6.44 10.86
N GLN A 175 -9.52 5.51 11.78
CA GLN A 175 -9.18 4.13 11.45
C GLN A 175 -10.37 3.13 11.43
N SER A 176 -11.18 3.07 10.36
CA SER A 176 -12.30 2.10 10.32
C SER A 176 -11.83 0.75 9.81
N GLY A 177 -12.29 -0.32 10.47
CA GLY A 177 -12.20 -1.68 9.95
C GLY A 177 -12.98 -1.84 8.65
N GLY A 178 -12.58 -2.83 7.87
CA GLY A 178 -13.31 -3.27 6.69
C GLY A 178 -14.39 -4.29 7.06
N VAL A 179 -15.32 -4.47 6.14
CA VAL A 179 -16.27 -5.57 6.16
C VAL A 179 -16.42 -6.11 4.74
N ILE A 180 -16.57 -7.43 4.64
CA ILE A 180 -16.96 -8.12 3.40
C ILE A 180 -18.31 -8.76 3.64
N ILE A 181 -19.25 -8.51 2.74
CA ILE A 181 -20.60 -9.06 2.74
C ILE A 181 -20.75 -9.96 1.54
N TYR A 182 -21.34 -11.13 1.73
CA TYR A 182 -21.60 -12.11 0.67
C TYR A 182 -22.94 -12.82 0.94
N ASP A 183 -23.52 -13.41 -0.11
CA ASP A 183 -24.66 -14.31 0.03
C ASP A 183 -24.16 -15.74 0.18
N ARG A 184 -24.43 -16.36 1.34
CA ARG A 184 -24.06 -17.75 1.61
C ARG A 184 -24.81 -18.73 0.70
N ASN A 185 -26.07 -18.43 0.36
CA ASN A 185 -26.88 -19.30 -0.49
C ASN A 185 -26.58 -19.12 -1.97
N ASP A 186 -26.07 -17.96 -2.38
CA ASP A 186 -25.61 -17.69 -3.74
C ASP A 186 -24.20 -17.07 -3.77
N PRO A 187 -23.14 -17.88 -3.60
CA PRO A 187 -21.75 -17.41 -3.72
C PRO A 187 -21.43 -16.77 -5.07
N THR A 188 -22.21 -17.07 -6.12
CA THR A 188 -22.01 -16.51 -7.45
C THR A 188 -22.46 -15.06 -7.52
N ALA A 189 -23.28 -14.57 -6.57
CA ALA A 189 -23.61 -13.15 -6.45
C ALA A 189 -22.36 -12.28 -6.21
N GLY A 190 -21.30 -12.88 -5.65
CA GLY A 190 -20.03 -12.24 -5.34
C GLY A 190 -20.03 -11.56 -3.98
N THR A 191 -19.19 -10.52 -3.86
CA THR A 191 -18.96 -9.83 -2.59
C THR A 191 -19.20 -8.33 -2.71
N ALA A 192 -19.64 -7.74 -1.61
CA ALA A 192 -19.64 -6.31 -1.38
C ALA A 192 -18.67 -5.99 -0.24
N CYS A 193 -17.89 -4.93 -0.36
CA CYS A 193 -17.01 -4.49 0.71
C CYS A 193 -17.19 -3.01 1.03
N GLY A 194 -17.05 -2.70 2.30
CA GLY A 194 -17.14 -1.34 2.81
C GLY A 194 -16.32 -1.17 4.08
N ARG A 195 -16.47 0.00 4.70
CA ARG A 195 -15.90 0.34 5.99
C ARG A 195 -16.98 0.38 7.04
N VAL A 196 -16.67 -0.10 8.23
CA VAL A 196 -17.57 0.05 9.37
C VAL A 196 -17.55 1.53 9.79
N VAL A 197 -18.73 2.13 9.87
CA VAL A 197 -18.93 3.50 10.34
C VAL A 197 -19.91 3.52 11.49
N ARG A 198 -19.78 4.52 12.35
CA ARG A 198 -20.55 4.63 13.57
C ARG A 198 -22.04 4.92 13.30
N GLY A 199 -22.87 3.88 13.42
CA GLY A 199 -24.27 4.03 13.81
C GLY A 199 -24.36 3.91 15.34
N SER A 200 -25.30 4.58 15.99
CA SER A 200 -25.53 4.42 17.43
C SER A 200 -25.92 2.96 17.75
N LEU A 201 -24.96 2.14 18.18
CA LEU A 201 -25.21 0.71 18.38
C LEU A 201 -25.81 0.46 19.75
N THR A 202 -27.07 0.04 19.78
CA THR A 202 -27.41 -1.14 20.58
C THR A 202 -26.67 -2.34 19.99
N ALA A 203 -26.31 -3.35 20.79
CA ALA A 203 -25.41 -4.49 20.47
C ALA A 203 -25.74 -5.37 19.23
N ALA A 204 -26.64 -4.95 18.34
CA ALA A 204 -27.17 -5.73 17.21
C ALA A 204 -27.32 -4.91 15.91
N GLN A 205 -26.64 -3.76 15.76
CA GLN A 205 -26.63 -3.02 14.49
C GLN A 205 -25.19 -2.78 14.03
N ILE A 206 -24.96 -2.70 12.72
CA ILE A 206 -23.66 -2.31 12.14
C ILE A 206 -23.96 -1.41 10.94
N GLN A 207 -23.31 -0.26 10.89
CA GLN A 207 -23.44 0.66 9.76
C GLN A 207 -22.17 0.56 8.87
N VAL A 208 -22.36 0.45 7.56
CA VAL A 208 -21.29 0.18 6.60
C VAL A 208 -21.29 1.25 5.51
N ASP A 209 -20.16 1.94 5.33
CA ASP A 209 -19.89 2.89 4.26
C ASP A 209 -19.15 2.23 3.09
N TYR A 210 -19.79 2.20 1.93
CA TYR A 210 -19.25 1.66 0.69
C TYR A 210 -18.48 2.69 -0.15
N THR A 211 -18.49 3.97 0.25
CA THR A 211 -17.80 5.03 -0.49
C THR A 211 -16.30 5.07 -0.20
N PHE A 212 -15.84 4.37 0.85
CA PHE A 212 -14.45 4.43 1.35
C PHE A 212 -13.94 5.87 1.59
N GLY A 213 -14.85 6.85 1.77
CA GLY A 213 -14.53 8.26 1.89
C GLY A 213 -14.02 8.94 0.62
N LEU A 214 -14.17 8.32 -0.56
CA LEU A 214 -13.68 8.88 -1.83
C LEU A 214 -14.77 9.76 -2.49
N PRO A 215 -14.47 11.04 -2.82
CA PRO A 215 -15.47 11.98 -3.31
C PRO A 215 -15.93 11.64 -4.74
N GLY A 216 -17.25 11.56 -4.93
CA GLY A 216 -17.87 11.43 -6.26
C GLY A 216 -17.84 10.02 -6.85
N ALA A 217 -17.27 9.05 -6.14
CA ALA A 217 -17.36 7.66 -6.51
C ALA A 217 -18.42 6.98 -5.65
N THR A 218 -19.63 6.87 -6.18
CA THR A 218 -20.50 5.76 -5.81
C THR A 218 -19.83 4.54 -6.42
N TYR A 219 -18.90 3.92 -5.69
CA TYR A 219 -18.64 2.51 -5.88
C TYR A 219 -19.98 1.90 -5.56
N ALA A 220 -20.77 1.59 -6.57
CA ALA A 220 -21.98 0.84 -6.34
C ALA A 220 -21.47 -0.56 -6.08
N PRO A 221 -21.35 -1.03 -4.82
CA PRO A 221 -21.28 -2.45 -4.62
C PRO A 221 -22.55 -2.98 -5.26
N VAL A 222 -22.37 -3.67 -6.39
CA VAL A 222 -23.47 -4.12 -7.22
C VAL A 222 -24.41 -4.94 -6.34
N ALA A 223 -25.71 -4.77 -6.59
CA ALA A 223 -26.77 -5.27 -5.74
C ALA A 223 -26.58 -6.77 -5.47
N LEU A 224 -26.16 -7.09 -4.24
CA LEU A 224 -26.39 -8.43 -3.70
C LEU A 224 -27.92 -8.66 -3.77
N PRO A 225 -28.38 -9.89 -4.06
CA PRO A 225 -29.80 -10.17 -4.12
C PRO A 225 -30.48 -9.73 -2.80
N THR A 226 -31.53 -8.93 -2.91
CA THR A 226 -32.24 -8.38 -1.73
C THR A 226 -33.43 -9.22 -1.30
N VAL A 227 -33.84 -10.22 -2.08
CA VAL A 227 -35.00 -11.07 -1.77
C VAL A 227 -34.56 -12.52 -1.66
N GLY A 228 -34.63 -13.07 -0.45
CA GLY A 228 -34.30 -14.48 -0.17
C GLY A 228 -32.80 -14.77 -0.04
N ALA A 229 -31.96 -13.74 -0.02
CA ALA A 229 -30.53 -13.89 0.25
C ALA A 229 -30.27 -14.22 1.72
N ASP A 230 -29.25 -15.04 1.96
CA ASP A 230 -28.69 -15.31 3.29
C ASP A 230 -27.38 -14.54 3.37
N LEU A 231 -27.48 -13.27 3.76
CA LEU A 231 -26.35 -12.35 3.73
C LEU A 231 -25.54 -12.48 5.01
N TRP A 232 -24.24 -12.71 4.84
CA TRP A 232 -23.28 -12.82 5.93
C TRP A 232 -22.22 -11.75 5.79
N MET A 233 -21.75 -11.23 6.93
CA MET A 233 -20.69 -10.25 6.99
C MET A 233 -19.48 -10.76 7.77
N VAL A 234 -18.29 -10.42 7.28
CA VAL A 234 -17.00 -10.85 7.85
C VAL A 234 -16.13 -9.63 8.11
N PRO A 235 -15.50 -9.53 9.30
CA PRO A 235 -14.54 -8.47 9.59
C PRO A 235 -13.31 -8.55 8.68
N ALA A 236 -12.84 -7.39 8.21
CA ALA A 236 -11.79 -7.30 7.21
C ALA A 236 -10.81 -6.15 7.44
N VAL A 237 -9.65 -6.25 6.80
CA VAL A 237 -8.64 -5.21 6.68
C VAL A 237 -8.78 -4.51 5.34
N VAL A 238 -8.83 -3.18 5.34
CA VAL A 238 -8.84 -2.35 4.14
C VAL A 238 -7.44 -1.81 3.88
N TYR A 239 -6.90 -2.13 2.71
CA TYR A 239 -5.72 -1.52 2.14
C TYR A 239 -6.12 -0.50 1.09
N GLN A 240 -5.60 0.71 1.20
CA GLN A 240 -5.81 1.76 0.20
C GLN A 240 -4.65 2.74 0.17
N VAL A 241 -4.46 3.42 -0.95
CA VAL A 241 -3.52 4.54 -1.05
C VAL A 241 -4.26 5.84 -0.73
N ASP A 242 -3.78 6.57 0.27
CA ASP A 242 -4.22 7.96 0.48
C ASP A 242 -3.61 8.86 -0.58
N GLN A 243 -4.48 9.59 -1.28
CA GLN A 243 -4.09 10.58 -2.28
C GLN A 243 -4.23 12.03 -1.77
N GLY A 244 -4.75 12.24 -0.57
CA GLY A 244 -4.86 13.57 0.06
C GLY A 244 -5.92 14.48 -0.56
N GLY A 245 -6.90 13.91 -1.29
CA GLY A 245 -7.96 14.64 -1.99
C GLY A 245 -8.31 14.05 -3.36
N PRO A 246 -9.25 14.65 -4.12
CA PRO A 246 -9.71 14.09 -5.39
C PRO A 246 -8.59 14.00 -6.44
N LEU A 247 -8.19 12.77 -6.77
CA LEU A 247 -7.43 12.31 -7.96
C LEU A 247 -6.33 13.27 -8.49
N ALA A 248 -5.65 14.01 -7.62
CA ALA A 248 -4.58 14.90 -8.03
C ALA A 248 -3.38 14.07 -8.51
N VAL A 249 -2.87 14.37 -9.70
CA VAL A 249 -1.65 13.76 -10.24
C VAL A 249 -0.59 14.87 -10.34
N PRO A 250 0.50 14.84 -9.54
CA PRO A 250 0.82 13.85 -8.50
C PRO A 250 0.01 14.05 -7.21
N PRO A 251 -0.25 12.98 -6.43
CA PRO A 251 -1.05 13.09 -5.22
C PRO A 251 -0.31 13.85 -4.11
N ALA A 252 -1.08 14.59 -3.30
CA ALA A 252 -0.55 15.47 -2.24
C ALA A 252 0.05 14.67 -1.08
N THR A 253 -0.50 13.48 -0.85
CA THR A 253 0.06 12.43 0.03
C THR A 253 0.28 11.17 -0.80
N SER A 254 1.31 10.39 -0.47
CA SER A 254 1.57 9.09 -1.09
C SER A 254 1.79 8.12 0.04
N GLN A 255 0.69 7.63 0.62
CA GLN A 255 0.73 6.80 1.80
C GLN A 255 -0.14 5.57 1.60
N LEU A 256 0.41 4.39 1.92
CA LEU A 256 -0.40 3.18 1.99
C LEU A 256 -1.01 3.11 3.38
N LEU A 257 -2.33 2.99 3.42
CA LEU A 257 -3.13 2.88 4.63
C LEU A 257 -3.58 1.42 4.82
N ARG A 258 -3.56 0.96 6.07
CA ARG A 258 -4.20 -0.28 6.56
C ARG A 258 -5.25 0.13 7.59
N ASN A 259 -6.53 -0.06 7.30
CA ASN A 259 -7.64 0.43 8.14
C ASN A 259 -7.48 1.92 8.49
N GLY A 260 -7.06 2.75 7.54
CA GLY A 260 -6.79 4.18 7.79
C GLY A 260 -5.46 4.50 8.48
N LEU A 261 -4.72 3.51 9.01
CA LEU A 261 -3.39 3.71 9.58
C LEU A 261 -2.31 3.74 8.49
N VAL A 262 -1.46 4.75 8.48
CA VAL A 262 -0.29 4.81 7.59
C VAL A 262 0.68 3.69 7.94
N ILE A 263 0.84 2.73 7.02
CA ILE A 263 1.81 1.63 7.15
C ILE A 263 3.04 1.86 6.27
N ALA A 264 2.93 2.73 5.26
CA ALA A 264 4.06 3.14 4.46
C ALA A 264 3.87 4.52 3.86
N GLU A 265 4.99 5.20 3.68
CA GLU A 265 5.10 6.42 2.91
C GLU A 265 5.64 6.11 1.52
N ASP A 266 5.48 7.07 0.63
CA ASP A 266 5.96 7.07 -0.74
C ASP A 266 5.31 6.03 -1.67
N VAL A 267 4.17 5.46 -1.27
CA VAL A 267 3.32 4.62 -2.13
C VAL A 267 2.36 5.52 -2.89
N GLU A 268 2.55 5.62 -4.19
CA GLU A 268 1.79 6.51 -5.09
C GLU A 268 0.58 5.79 -5.71
N ASP A 269 0.70 4.47 -5.88
CA ASP A 269 -0.34 3.65 -6.50
C ASP A 269 -0.36 2.23 -5.92
N MET A 270 -1.54 1.63 -5.93
CA MET A 270 -1.77 0.23 -5.69
C MET A 270 -2.75 -0.26 -6.75
N GLN A 271 -2.39 -1.30 -7.50
CA GLN A 271 -3.25 -1.94 -8.47
C GLN A 271 -3.37 -3.42 -8.15
N LEU A 272 -4.54 -3.98 -8.39
CA LEU A 272 -4.90 -5.33 -8.00
C LEU A 272 -5.31 -6.14 -9.21
N ALA A 273 -5.03 -7.43 -9.15
CA ALA A 273 -5.61 -8.38 -10.07
C ALA A 273 -5.81 -9.73 -9.38
N LEU A 274 -6.93 -10.37 -9.67
CA LEU A 274 -7.36 -11.61 -9.01
C LEU A 274 -7.50 -12.72 -10.05
N TRP A 275 -6.92 -13.87 -9.74
CA TRP A 275 -7.08 -15.08 -10.54
C TRP A 275 -8.19 -15.95 -9.96
N PHE A 276 -9.22 -16.20 -10.77
CA PHE A 276 -10.32 -17.11 -10.49
C PHE A 276 -10.17 -18.37 -11.36
N ASP A 277 -10.10 -19.54 -10.73
CA ASP A 277 -10.02 -20.86 -11.38
C ASP A 277 -11.44 -21.36 -11.65
N ALA A 278 -12.03 -20.82 -12.73
CA ALA A 278 -13.46 -20.93 -13.00
C ALA A 278 -13.87 -22.31 -13.56
N ASP A 279 -12.92 -23.06 -14.11
CA ASP A 279 -13.13 -24.42 -14.58
C ASP A 279 -12.56 -25.50 -13.65
N THR A 280 -11.95 -25.08 -12.52
CA THR A 280 -11.41 -25.94 -11.48
C THR A 280 -10.28 -26.85 -11.98
N ASP A 281 -9.55 -26.46 -13.01
CA ASP A 281 -8.40 -27.22 -13.52
C ASP A 281 -7.08 -26.85 -12.81
N GLY A 282 -7.09 -25.78 -12.01
CA GLY A 282 -5.95 -25.31 -11.22
C GLY A 282 -4.83 -24.70 -12.08
N THR A 283 -5.12 -24.40 -13.34
CA THR A 283 -4.23 -23.76 -14.29
C THR A 283 -4.77 -22.39 -14.67
N GLN A 284 -3.85 -21.44 -14.90
CA GLN A 284 -4.26 -20.09 -15.22
C GLN A 284 -4.60 -19.99 -16.71
N ASP A 285 -5.88 -19.80 -17.00
CA ASP A 285 -6.38 -19.62 -18.35
C ASP A 285 -6.52 -18.16 -18.78
N ASN A 286 -6.60 -17.96 -20.09
CA ASN A 286 -6.78 -16.63 -20.66
C ASN A 286 -8.20 -16.11 -20.36
N GLY A 287 -8.29 -15.03 -19.59
CA GLY A 287 -9.57 -14.43 -19.16
C GLY A 287 -9.93 -14.72 -17.71
N GLU A 288 -9.10 -15.49 -17.00
CA GLU A 288 -9.30 -15.80 -15.58
C GLU A 288 -8.64 -14.78 -14.64
N TYR A 289 -7.83 -13.88 -15.19
CA TYR A 289 -7.07 -12.88 -14.44
C TYR A 289 -7.77 -11.51 -14.51
N TRP A 290 -8.63 -11.25 -13.54
CA TRP A 290 -9.47 -10.05 -13.45
C TRP A 290 -8.68 -8.87 -12.89
N GLY A 291 -8.96 -7.67 -13.37
CA GLY A 291 -8.18 -6.47 -13.02
C GLY A 291 -6.91 -6.30 -13.87
N SER A 292 -6.50 -7.32 -14.66
CA SER A 292 -5.33 -7.23 -15.55
C SER A 292 -5.67 -6.88 -17.00
N ALA A 293 -4.70 -6.31 -17.73
CA ALA A 293 -4.80 -6.09 -19.18
C ALA A 293 -4.11 -7.23 -19.99
N PRO A 294 -4.60 -7.62 -21.18
CA PRO A 294 -5.74 -7.05 -21.89
C PRO A 294 -7.05 -7.48 -21.25
N ALA A 295 -7.92 -6.48 -21.11
CA ALA A 295 -9.25 -6.56 -20.53
C ALA A 295 -10.00 -7.89 -20.72
N ASP A 296 -10.70 -8.34 -19.67
CA ASP A 296 -11.91 -9.14 -19.87
C ASP A 296 -12.78 -8.44 -20.93
N PRO A 297 -13.15 -9.11 -22.03
CA PRO A 297 -13.93 -8.52 -23.11
C PRO A 297 -15.31 -8.02 -22.67
N LEU A 298 -15.84 -8.44 -21.51
CA LEU A 298 -17.15 -8.00 -21.01
C LEU A 298 -17.09 -6.73 -20.16
N THR A 299 -16.05 -6.54 -19.36
CA THR A 299 -15.92 -5.41 -18.41
C THR A 299 -14.90 -4.35 -18.82
N GLY A 300 -14.15 -4.58 -19.90
CA GLY A 300 -13.06 -3.67 -20.28
C GLY A 300 -11.85 -3.77 -19.35
N GLY A 301 -11.75 -4.86 -18.56
CA GLY A 301 -10.58 -5.18 -17.74
C GLY A 301 -10.68 -4.77 -16.28
N ALA A 302 -11.77 -4.12 -15.87
CA ALA A 302 -12.06 -3.86 -14.48
C ALA A 302 -12.48 -5.17 -13.77
N TYR A 303 -11.84 -5.49 -12.66
CA TYR A 303 -12.38 -6.42 -11.69
C TYR A 303 -13.69 -5.85 -11.12
N VAL A 304 -14.74 -6.68 -11.15
CA VAL A 304 -16.02 -6.38 -10.54
C VAL A 304 -16.26 -7.45 -9.49
N SER A 305 -16.42 -7.06 -8.24
CA SER A 305 -16.59 -8.00 -7.12
C SER A 305 -17.90 -8.78 -7.17
N THR A 306 -18.83 -8.41 -8.04
CA THR A 306 -20.13 -9.08 -8.17
C THR A 306 -20.20 -10.01 -9.35
N ALA A 307 -21.13 -10.97 -9.28
CA ALA A 307 -21.33 -12.02 -10.27
C ALA A 307 -20.13 -13.00 -10.40
N ARG A 308 -19.36 -13.17 -9.31
CA ARG A 308 -18.18 -14.05 -9.27
C ARG A 308 -18.13 -14.86 -7.99
N ASP A 309 -17.90 -16.16 -8.13
CA ASP A 309 -17.72 -17.04 -7.00
C ASP A 309 -16.32 -16.84 -6.39
N HIS A 310 -16.25 -16.24 -5.22
CA HIS A 310 -14.97 -15.95 -4.55
C HIS A 310 -14.29 -17.19 -3.98
N ARG A 311 -14.99 -18.34 -3.95
CA ARG A 311 -14.41 -19.64 -3.65
C ARG A 311 -13.45 -20.12 -4.74
N GLU A 312 -13.55 -19.56 -5.93
CA GLU A 312 -12.69 -19.87 -7.07
C GLU A 312 -11.40 -19.04 -7.08
N VAL A 313 -11.22 -18.08 -6.16
CA VAL A 313 -9.98 -17.31 -6.08
C VAL A 313 -8.80 -18.24 -5.75
N ARG A 314 -7.73 -18.16 -6.54
CA ARG A 314 -6.47 -18.91 -6.33
C ARG A 314 -5.28 -18.03 -6.07
N GLU A 315 -5.29 -16.81 -6.59
CA GLU A 315 -4.17 -15.89 -6.49
C GLU A 315 -4.65 -14.44 -6.47
N ILE A 316 -4.03 -13.67 -5.59
CA ILE A 316 -4.19 -12.22 -5.49
C ILE A 316 -2.84 -11.62 -5.87
N ARG A 317 -2.83 -10.78 -6.91
CA ARG A 317 -1.66 -10.00 -7.30
C ARG A 317 -1.87 -8.55 -6.96
N VAL A 318 -0.86 -8.00 -6.29
CA VAL A 318 -0.83 -6.60 -5.89
C VAL A 318 0.40 -5.95 -6.47
N ASN A 319 0.22 -4.86 -7.20
CA ASN A 319 1.29 -4.04 -7.72
C ASN A 319 1.32 -2.73 -6.96
N LEU A 320 2.39 -2.51 -6.22
CA LEU A 320 2.65 -1.26 -5.53
C LEU A 320 3.60 -0.39 -6.36
N MET A 321 3.21 0.85 -6.60
CA MET A 321 4.08 1.86 -7.17
C MET A 321 4.62 2.74 -6.07
N LEU A 322 5.93 2.77 -5.91
CA LEU A 322 6.62 3.64 -4.97
C LEU A 322 7.43 4.69 -5.70
N ARG A 323 7.60 5.85 -5.09
CA ARG A 323 8.37 6.97 -5.65
C ARG A 323 9.44 7.46 -4.68
N THR A 324 10.42 8.22 -5.18
CA THR A 324 11.34 8.97 -4.31
C THR A 324 10.65 10.15 -3.65
N ARG A 325 11.09 10.52 -2.44
CA ARG A 325 10.58 11.70 -1.71
C ARG A 325 10.92 13.03 -2.39
N GLN A 326 12.03 13.05 -3.13
CA GLN A 326 12.47 14.23 -3.86
C GLN A 326 12.61 13.91 -5.34
N GLN A 327 12.43 14.95 -6.15
CA GLN A 327 12.72 14.91 -7.57
C GLN A 327 14.23 14.71 -7.77
N ASP A 328 14.60 13.82 -8.68
CA ASP A 328 15.97 13.72 -9.17
C ASP A 328 16.14 14.71 -10.33
N PRO A 329 16.97 15.76 -10.19
CA PRO A 329 17.22 16.73 -11.25
C PRO A 329 17.79 16.10 -12.54
N ASN A 330 18.40 14.92 -12.43
CA ASN A 330 18.92 14.17 -13.57
C ASN A 330 17.83 13.38 -14.31
N VAL A 331 16.71 13.09 -13.64
CA VAL A 331 15.49 12.57 -14.27
C VAL A 331 14.76 13.77 -14.84
N THR A 332 15.22 14.25 -15.99
CA THR A 332 14.58 15.40 -16.63
C THR A 332 13.17 15.01 -17.08
N ALA A 333 12.19 15.91 -16.93
CA ALA A 333 10.86 15.79 -17.52
C ALA A 333 10.89 15.94 -19.06
N THR A 334 11.94 15.47 -19.73
CA THR A 334 12.04 15.47 -21.20
C THR A 334 11.50 14.15 -21.72
N THR A 335 11.04 14.12 -22.97
CA THR A 335 10.43 12.95 -23.62
C THR A 335 11.35 11.72 -23.74
N ALA A 336 12.65 11.87 -23.49
CA ALA A 336 13.66 10.82 -23.69
C ALA A 336 13.92 9.90 -22.48
N THR A 337 13.44 10.24 -21.28
CA THR A 337 13.70 9.50 -20.03
C THR A 337 12.43 8.84 -19.45
N PRO A 338 12.21 7.54 -19.66
CA PRO A 338 11.03 6.82 -19.18
C PRO A 338 10.86 6.83 -17.64
N GLN A 339 11.95 7.08 -16.93
CA GLN A 339 12.04 6.97 -15.46
C GLN A 339 11.19 7.98 -14.70
N GLY A 340 10.86 9.12 -15.30
CA GLY A 340 10.02 10.16 -14.70
C GLY A 340 8.54 10.07 -15.07
N GLN A 341 8.13 9.02 -15.79
CA GLN A 341 6.74 8.78 -16.16
C GLN A 341 6.11 7.77 -15.20
N PHE A 342 4.87 8.03 -14.79
CA PHE A 342 4.04 6.99 -14.18
C PHE A 342 3.97 5.78 -15.11
N GLN A 343 3.98 4.58 -14.54
CA GLN A 343 3.93 3.34 -15.30
C GLN A 343 2.49 2.83 -15.23
N ASN A 344 1.97 2.39 -16.37
CA ASN A 344 0.72 1.67 -16.37
C ASN A 344 0.92 0.34 -15.62
N LEU A 345 -0.01 0.05 -14.72
CA LEU A 345 -0.02 -1.13 -13.89
C LEU A 345 -1.37 -1.82 -14.10
N GLU A 346 -1.34 -3.12 -14.36
CA GLU A 346 -2.53 -3.92 -14.62
C GLU A 346 -3.47 -3.29 -15.67
N ASN A 347 -4.75 -3.06 -15.34
CA ASN A 347 -5.74 -2.42 -16.21
C ASN A 347 -5.70 -0.88 -16.17
N ARG A 348 -4.94 -0.27 -15.26
CA ARG A 348 -4.87 1.18 -15.15
C ARG A 348 -4.08 1.77 -16.31
N ASN A 349 -4.80 2.54 -17.11
CA ASN A 349 -4.21 3.34 -18.16
C ASN A 349 -4.05 4.79 -17.68
N THR A 350 -2.89 5.12 -17.14
CA THR A 350 -2.58 6.53 -16.88
C THR A 350 -2.37 7.24 -18.21
N ALA A 351 -3.32 8.09 -18.59
CA ALA A 351 -3.18 8.95 -19.76
C ALA A 351 -1.88 9.76 -19.64
N ALA A 352 -0.88 9.42 -20.47
CA ALA A 352 0.47 10.00 -20.57
C ALA A 352 0.80 11.04 -19.47
N PRO A 353 1.10 10.60 -18.24
CA PRO A 353 1.22 11.51 -17.12
C PRO A 353 2.35 12.51 -17.36
N ALA A 354 2.14 13.73 -16.87
CA ALA A 354 3.16 14.74 -16.84
C ALA A 354 4.39 14.17 -16.14
N ARG A 355 5.55 14.22 -16.81
CA ARG A 355 6.80 13.73 -16.22
C ARG A 355 7.18 14.63 -15.05
N ASP A 356 7.41 14.07 -13.88
CA ASP A 356 7.53 14.81 -12.63
C ASP A 356 8.87 14.62 -11.91
N ALA A 357 9.88 14.10 -12.63
CA ALA A 357 11.27 13.93 -12.19
C ALA A 357 11.46 13.04 -10.94
N PHE A 358 10.42 12.33 -10.50
CA PHE A 358 10.55 11.32 -9.44
C PHE A 358 10.99 9.99 -10.03
N VAL A 359 11.88 9.29 -9.32
CA VAL A 359 12.23 7.91 -9.65
C VAL A 359 11.18 7.01 -9.04
N ARG A 360 10.64 6.09 -9.85
CA ARG A 360 9.62 5.15 -9.39
C ARG A 360 10.11 3.70 -9.43
N ARG A 361 9.57 2.89 -8.53
CA ARG A 361 9.80 1.45 -8.48
C ARG A 361 8.47 0.74 -8.34
N ILE A 362 8.32 -0.33 -9.10
CA ILE A 362 7.16 -1.21 -9.00
C ILE A 362 7.58 -2.43 -8.18
N GLN A 363 6.74 -2.80 -7.22
CA GLN A 363 6.81 -4.08 -6.53
C GLN A 363 5.55 -4.87 -6.86
N THR A 364 5.71 -6.01 -7.49
CA THR A 364 4.63 -6.97 -7.71
C THR A 364 4.70 -8.04 -6.63
N LEU A 365 3.56 -8.31 -6.00
CA LEU A 365 3.35 -9.38 -5.05
C LEU A 365 2.33 -10.32 -5.67
N THR A 366 2.61 -11.61 -5.62
CA THR A 366 1.71 -12.65 -6.11
C THR A 366 1.50 -13.64 -4.97
N ILE A 367 0.31 -13.60 -4.37
CA ILE A 367 -0.01 -14.34 -3.15
C ILE A 367 -1.11 -15.33 -3.45
N ARG A 368 -0.93 -16.58 -3.01
CA ARG A 368 -2.00 -17.59 -2.98
C ARG A 368 -2.58 -17.67 -1.57
N PRO A 369 -3.87 -17.34 -1.36
CA PRO A 369 -4.54 -17.56 -0.10
C PRO A 369 -4.44 -19.03 0.32
N ARG A 370 -4.27 -19.33 1.61
CA ARG A 370 -4.16 -20.72 2.08
C ARG A 370 -5.51 -21.40 2.31
N ASN A 371 -6.54 -20.60 2.54
CA ASN A 371 -7.84 -21.08 3.04
C ASN A 371 -8.96 -20.94 2.00
N VAL A 372 -8.63 -20.86 0.71
CA VAL A 372 -9.59 -20.76 -0.41
C VAL A 372 -9.27 -21.81 -1.46
N GLY A 373 -10.30 -22.41 -2.07
CA GLY A 373 -10.11 -23.28 -3.22
C GLY A 373 -9.71 -24.71 -2.91
N HIS A 374 -9.74 -25.09 -1.64
CA HIS A 374 -9.36 -26.43 -1.20
C HIS A 374 -10.49 -27.18 -0.49
N ARG A 375 -11.60 -26.51 -0.12
CA ARG A 375 -12.80 -27.20 0.37
C ARG A 375 -13.58 -27.75 -0.82
N THR A 376 -13.19 -28.93 -1.30
CA THR A 376 -14.01 -29.68 -2.26
C THR A 376 -15.39 -29.90 -1.65
N ASN A 377 -16.43 -29.37 -2.32
CA ASN A 377 -17.84 -29.51 -2.01
C ASN A 377 -18.17 -30.89 -1.41
N SER A 378 -18.17 -30.98 -0.09
CA SER A 378 -18.61 -32.15 0.67
C SER A 378 -19.52 -31.64 1.79
N LEU A 379 -20.65 -31.09 1.36
CA LEU A 379 -21.84 -30.92 2.18
C LEU A 379 -22.98 -31.70 1.52
#